data_AF-A0A7K2NUH6-F1
#
_entry.id   AF-A0A7K2NUH6-F1
#
_cell.length_a   1.000
_cell.length_b   1.000
_cell.length_c   1.000
_cell.angle_alpha   90.00
_cell.angle_beta   90.00
_cell.angle_gamma   90.00
#
_symmetry.space_group_name_H-M   'P 1'
#
loop_
_entity.id
_entity.type
_entity.pdbx_description
1 polymer ?
#
loop_
_entity_poly.entity_id
_entity_poly.type
_entity_poly.pdbx_seq_one_letter_code
_entity_poly.pdbx_strand_id
1 'polypeptide(L)'
;NKLEGWGAGRGSVSWRNHNRVHRWVGGAMVGGASVNDPVFWLHHAFVDLQWSRWQARHRGARYLPAEPPGRGSAQRGRIVARHEKLPPWDVTPDELEDVGRIYRYA
;
A
#
# COMPACT_ATOMS: atom_id res chain seq x y z
N ASN A 1 2.44 -7.59 -0.92
CA ASN A 1 2.30 -7.71 -2.39
C ASN A 1 1.01 -8.31 -2.93
N LYS A 2 0.34 -9.28 -2.27
CA LYS A 2 -0.88 -9.88 -2.84
C LYS A 2 -2.03 -8.87 -3.04
N LEU A 3 -2.29 -8.00 -2.06
CA LEU A 3 -3.34 -6.97 -2.15
C LEU A 3 -3.01 -5.89 -3.19
N GLU A 4 -1.76 -5.39 -3.18
CA GLU A 4 -1.25 -4.45 -4.18
C GLU A 4 -1.43 -4.98 -5.61
N GLY A 5 -1.25 -6.29 -5.79
CA GLY A 5 -1.71 -6.96 -6.99
C GLY A 5 -0.61 -7.31 -7.99
N TRP A 6 0.64 -7.40 -7.54
CA TRP A 6 1.73 -7.94 -8.34
C TRP A 6 1.70 -9.48 -8.34
N GLY A 7 1.38 -10.07 -9.49
CA GLY A 7 1.38 -11.52 -9.73
C GLY A 7 2.62 -12.00 -10.49
N ALA A 8 2.91 -13.30 -10.42
CA ALA A 8 4.07 -13.93 -11.06
C ALA A 8 3.98 -14.08 -12.60
N GLY A 9 2.88 -13.66 -13.23
CA GLY A 9 2.67 -13.76 -14.68
C GLY A 9 3.31 -12.60 -15.47
N ARG A 10 3.22 -12.66 -16.81
CA ARG A 10 3.59 -11.56 -17.72
C ARG A 10 2.34 -10.96 -18.37
N GLY A 11 2.34 -9.67 -18.69
CA GLY A 11 1.21 -9.03 -19.40
C GLY A 11 -0.01 -8.76 -18.51
N SER A 12 -1.23 -8.88 -19.04
CA SER A 12 -2.46 -8.56 -18.28
C SER A 12 -2.69 -9.43 -17.04
N VAL A 13 -2.18 -10.66 -17.04
CA VAL A 13 -2.29 -11.61 -15.92
C VAL A 13 -1.35 -11.31 -14.74
N SER A 14 -0.42 -10.37 -14.89
CA SER A 14 0.47 -9.92 -13.80
C SER A 14 -0.20 -8.92 -12.85
N TRP A 15 -1.37 -8.38 -13.22
CA TRP A 15 -2.07 -7.34 -12.47
C TRP A 15 -3.33 -7.91 -11.84
N ARG A 16 -3.38 -7.94 -10.52
CA ARG A 16 -4.50 -8.42 -9.72
C ARG A 16 -5.02 -7.30 -8.82
N ASN A 17 -6.16 -7.50 -8.17
CA ASN A 17 -6.63 -6.68 -7.05
C ASN A 17 -6.52 -5.17 -7.32
N HIS A 18 -5.77 -4.42 -6.49
CA HIS A 18 -5.56 -2.97 -6.61
C HIS A 18 -5.09 -2.57 -8.01
N ASN A 19 -4.03 -3.23 -8.52
CA ASN A 19 -3.50 -2.92 -9.84
C ASN A 19 -4.47 -3.23 -11.00
N ARG A 20 -5.33 -4.24 -10.85
CA ARG A 20 -6.32 -4.59 -11.87
C ARG A 20 -7.39 -3.51 -12.00
N VAL A 21 -7.80 -2.87 -10.89
CA VAL A 21 -8.77 -1.77 -10.90
C VAL A 21 -8.17 -0.52 -11.56
N HIS A 22 -6.93 -0.16 -11.22
CA HIS A 22 -6.18 0.91 -11.91
C HIS A 22 -6.21 0.74 -13.44
N ARG A 23 -5.94 -0.49 -13.90
CA ARG A 23 -5.99 -0.81 -15.34
C ARG A 23 -7.40 -0.82 -15.93
N TRP A 24 -8.39 -1.28 -15.17
CA TRP A 24 -9.78 -1.39 -15.64
C TRP A 24 -10.41 -0.01 -15.89
N VAL A 25 -10.15 0.97 -15.01
CA VAL A 25 -10.61 2.35 -15.21
C VAL A 25 -9.94 2.98 -16.44
N GLY A 26 -8.64 2.74 -16.62
CA GLY A 26 -7.91 3.24 -17.79
C GLY A 26 -7.54 4.72 -17.69
N GLY A 27 -7.11 5.33 -18.80
CA GLY A 27 -6.72 6.75 -18.82
C GLY A 27 -5.61 7.08 -17.82
N ALA A 28 -5.80 8.16 -17.05
CA ALA A 28 -4.85 8.58 -16.02
C ALA A 28 -4.60 7.50 -14.96
N MET A 29 -5.60 6.65 -14.67
CA MET A 29 -5.52 5.62 -13.63
C MET A 29 -4.48 4.51 -13.89
N VAL A 30 -3.92 4.40 -15.11
CA VAL A 30 -2.93 3.36 -15.43
C VAL A 30 -1.52 3.71 -14.94
N GLY A 31 -1.21 4.99 -14.76
CA GLY A 31 0.15 5.46 -14.51
C GLY A 31 0.33 6.27 -13.22
N GLY A 32 1.50 6.89 -13.08
CA GLY A 32 1.80 7.75 -11.93
C GLY A 32 0.92 8.99 -11.82
N ALA A 33 0.24 9.38 -12.90
CA ALA A 33 -0.75 10.46 -12.91
C ALA A 33 -2.13 10.04 -12.38
N SER A 34 -2.28 8.81 -11.90
CA SER A 34 -3.57 8.25 -11.45
C SER A 34 -4.24 9.09 -10.37
N VAL A 35 -3.48 9.74 -9.50
CA VAL A 35 -3.98 10.66 -8.46
C VAL A 35 -4.83 11.83 -8.98
N ASN A 36 -4.69 12.18 -10.27
CA ASN A 36 -5.45 13.26 -10.91
C ASN A 36 -6.88 12.84 -11.30
N ASP A 37 -7.18 11.54 -11.30
CA ASP A 37 -8.53 11.02 -11.51
C ASP A 37 -9.24 10.86 -10.15
N PRO A 38 -10.40 11.49 -9.89
CA PRO A 38 -11.11 11.37 -8.61
C PRO A 38 -11.41 9.93 -8.17
N VAL A 39 -11.55 8.99 -9.11
CA VAL A 39 -11.76 7.57 -8.82
C VAL A 39 -10.60 6.98 -8.00
N PHE A 40 -9.40 7.55 -8.12
CA PHE A 40 -8.23 7.16 -7.34
C PHE A 40 -8.52 7.13 -5.84
N TRP A 41 -9.12 8.20 -5.32
CA TRP A 41 -9.33 8.36 -3.88
C TRP A 41 -10.38 7.38 -3.34
N LEU A 42 -11.43 7.11 -4.11
CA LEU A 42 -12.43 6.10 -3.76
C LEU A 42 -11.85 4.68 -3.80
N HIS A 43 -11.04 4.39 -4.81
CA HIS A 43 -10.35 3.10 -4.94
C HIS A 43 -9.38 2.86 -3.78
N HIS A 44 -8.55 3.84 -3.43
CA HIS A 44 -7.59 3.72 -2.34
C HIS A 44 -8.25 3.70 -0.95
N ALA A 45 -9.38 4.38 -0.75
CA ALA A 45 -10.19 4.21 0.46
C ALA A 45 -10.72 2.78 0.60
N PHE A 46 -11.14 2.15 -0.51
CA PHE A 46 -11.54 0.74 -0.47
C PHE A 46 -10.35 -0.19 -0.17
N VAL A 47 -9.16 0.07 -0.73
CA VAL A 47 -7.94 -0.70 -0.41
C VAL A 47 -7.60 -0.59 1.07
N ASP A 48 -7.70 0.61 1.64
CA ASP A 48 -7.46 0.86 3.05
C ASP A 48 -8.52 0.21 3.97
N LEU A 49 -9.79 0.19 3.57
CA LEU A 49 -10.83 -0.62 4.24
C LEU A 49 -10.45 -2.10 4.30
N GLN A 50 -9.94 -2.64 3.19
CA GLN A 50 -9.51 -4.04 3.13
C GLN A 50 -8.29 -4.30 4.03
N TRP A 51 -7.36 -3.34 4.12
CA TRP A 51 -6.25 -3.37 5.06
C TRP A 51 -6.73 -3.35 6.52
N SER A 52 -7.61 -2.42 6.89
CA SER A 52 -8.22 -2.33 8.22
C SER A 52 -8.89 -3.65 8.65
N ARG A 53 -9.67 -4.26 7.74
CA ARG A 53 -10.32 -5.56 7.95
C ARG A 53 -9.33 -6.71 8.09
N TRP A 54 -8.19 -6.63 7.42
CA TRP A 54 -7.13 -7.62 7.54
C TRP A 54 -6.42 -7.49 8.88
N GLN A 55 -6.03 -6.28 9.31
CA GLN A 55 -5.43 -6.03 10.62
C GLN A 55 -6.35 -6.51 11.74
N ALA A 56 -7.67 -6.31 11.59
CA ALA A 56 -8.65 -6.78 12.57
C ALA A 56 -8.66 -8.30 12.77
N ARG A 57 -8.37 -9.05 11.72
CA ARG A 57 -8.26 -10.53 11.74
C ARG A 57 -6.86 -11.02 12.12
N HIS A 58 -5.85 -10.16 12.07
CA HIS A 58 -4.45 -10.51 12.27
C HIS A 58 -3.80 -9.57 13.31
N ARG A 59 -4.40 -9.47 14.50
CA ARG A 59 -4.03 -8.53 15.58
C ARG A 59 -2.55 -8.59 16.00
N GLY A 60 -1.89 -9.73 15.82
CA GLY A 60 -0.47 -9.92 16.13
C GLY A 60 0.49 -9.56 15.00
N ALA A 61 -0.01 -9.30 13.79
CA ALA A 61 0.83 -8.93 12.65
C ALA A 61 1.19 -7.44 12.71
N ARG A 62 2.44 -7.15 12.37
CA ARG A 62 3.00 -5.79 12.31
C ARG A 62 3.63 -5.55 10.95
N TYR A 63 3.82 -4.29 10.60
CA TYR A 63 4.53 -3.88 9.41
C TYR A 63 5.93 -4.49 9.39
N LEU A 64 6.30 -5.02 8.23
CA LEU A 64 7.65 -5.48 7.93
C LEU A 64 8.15 -4.73 6.68
N PRO A 65 9.46 -4.39 6.64
CA PRO A 65 10.49 -4.83 7.57
C PRO A 65 10.52 -4.00 8.86
N ALA A 66 10.78 -4.65 10.00
CA ALA A 66 10.91 -3.96 11.30
C ALA A 66 12.18 -3.11 11.34
N GLU A 67 13.27 -3.62 10.80
CA GLU A 67 14.57 -2.97 10.71
C GLU A 67 14.94 -2.69 9.24
N PRO A 68 15.73 -1.65 8.95
CA PRO A 68 16.17 -1.35 7.60
C PRO A 68 16.92 -2.54 6.96
N PRO A 69 16.75 -2.79 5.66
CA PRO A 69 17.54 -3.82 4.97
C PRO A 69 19.05 -3.60 5.17
N GLY A 70 19.77 -4.69 5.42
CA GLY A 70 21.22 -4.65 5.67
C GLY A 70 22.02 -3.99 4.54
N ARG A 71 23.26 -3.58 4.83
CA ARG A 71 24.11 -2.77 3.93
C ARG A 71 24.30 -3.35 2.51
N GLY A 72 24.27 -4.67 2.36
CA GLY A 72 24.38 -5.35 1.06
C GLY A 72 23.06 -5.57 0.30
N SER A 73 21.93 -5.16 0.88
CA SER A 73 20.61 -5.37 0.25
C SER A 73 20.34 -4.33 -0.83
N ALA A 74 19.95 -4.79 -2.02
CA ALA A 74 19.46 -3.93 -3.11
C ALA A 74 18.16 -3.18 -2.76
N GLN A 75 17.50 -3.54 -1.65
CA GLN A 75 16.30 -2.85 -1.15
C GLN A 75 16.61 -1.74 -0.14
N ARG A 76 17.87 -1.62 0.31
CA ARG A 76 18.26 -0.58 1.26
C ARG A 76 18.03 0.80 0.65
N GLY A 77 17.32 1.67 1.37
CA GLY A 77 16.92 3.00 0.90
C GLY A 77 15.79 3.02 -0.12
N ARG A 78 15.25 1.84 -0.51
CA ARG A 78 14.08 1.71 -1.39
C ARG A 78 12.82 1.30 -0.64
N ILE A 79 12.98 0.64 0.50
CA ILE A 79 11.92 0.24 1.42
C ILE A 79 12.15 1.01 2.72
N VAL A 80 11.09 1.60 3.26
CA VAL A 80 11.07 2.27 4.56
C VAL A 80 10.76 1.23 5.62
N ALA A 81 11.63 1.07 6.62
CA ALA A 81 11.37 0.18 7.74
C ALA A 81 10.31 0.75 8.70
N ARG A 82 9.77 -0.10 9.56
CA ARG A 82 8.64 0.20 10.44
C ARG A 82 8.77 1.50 11.23
N HIS A 83 9.99 1.83 11.66
CA HIS A 83 10.29 3.02 12.47
C HIS A 83 11.10 4.08 11.71
N GLU A 84 11.34 3.90 10.41
CA GLU A 84 11.91 4.95 9.57
C GLU A 84 10.80 5.94 9.14
N LYS A 85 11.16 7.22 9.04
CA LYS A 85 10.26 8.25 8.54
C LYS A 85 9.95 7.99 7.06
N LEU A 86 8.68 8.16 6.68
CA LEU A 86 8.14 7.95 5.33
C LEU A 86 8.14 9.30 4.57
N PRO A 87 9.14 9.60 3.73
CA PRO A 87 9.18 10.89 3.05
C PRO A 87 8.03 11.03 2.03
N PRO A 88 7.53 12.24 1.79
CA PRO A 88 7.95 13.51 2.40
C PRO A 88 7.32 13.80 3.77
N TRP A 89 6.61 12.83 4.35
CA TRP A 89 5.89 13.01 5.62
C TRP A 89 6.78 12.72 6.83
N ASP A 90 6.52 13.42 7.93
CA ASP A 90 7.22 13.20 9.21
C ASP A 90 6.50 12.15 10.08
N VAL A 91 6.09 11.03 9.47
CA VAL A 91 5.45 9.89 10.15
C VAL A 91 6.13 8.58 9.76
N THR A 92 5.99 7.56 10.59
CA THR A 92 6.53 6.21 10.40
C THR A 92 5.42 5.22 10.02
N PRO A 93 5.72 4.09 9.36
CA PRO A 93 4.75 3.03 9.15
C PRO A 93 4.07 2.53 10.44
N ASP A 94 4.79 2.52 11.56
CA ASP A 94 4.23 2.16 12.88
C ASP A 94 3.08 3.07 13.31
N GLU A 95 3.25 4.40 13.14
CA GLU A 95 2.22 5.40 13.46
C GLU A 95 0.98 5.28 12.55
N LEU A 96 1.13 4.67 11.38
CA LEU A 96 0.05 4.44 10.42
C LEU A 96 -0.66 3.08 10.62
N GLU A 97 -0.18 2.23 11.54
CA GLU A 97 -0.86 0.95 11.83
C GLU A 97 -2.18 1.15 12.57
N ASP A 98 -2.36 2.26 13.30
CA ASP A 98 -3.61 2.64 13.96
C ASP A 98 -3.97 4.10 13.69
N VAL A 99 -4.90 4.28 12.77
CA VAL A 99 -5.47 5.57 12.38
C VAL A 99 -6.88 5.78 12.93
N GLY A 100 -7.30 4.97 13.91
CA GLY A 100 -8.65 5.01 14.50
C GLY A 100 -9.00 6.34 15.18
N ARG A 101 -8.00 7.19 15.45
CA ARG A 101 -8.19 8.56 15.96
C ARG A 101 -8.58 9.56 14.86
N ILE A 102 -8.36 9.23 13.59
CA ILE A 102 -8.60 10.12 12.44
C ILE A 102 -9.92 9.74 11.77
N TYR A 103 -10.17 8.46 11.54
CA TYR A 103 -11.40 7.96 10.93
C TYR A 103 -11.72 6.53 11.35
N ARG A 104 -12.93 6.08 10.98
CA ARG A 104 -13.40 4.70 11.12
C ARG A 104 -14.23 4.30 9.91
N TYR A 105 -14.12 3.05 9.50
CA TYR A 105 -15.07 2.46 8.57
C TYR A 105 -16.31 1.95 9.30
N ALA A 106 -17.45 1.96 8.60
CA ALA A 106 -18.71 1.40 9.06
C ALA A 106 -18.70 -0.14 9.05
#